data_AF-A0A2V2DF49-F1
#
_entry.id   AF-A0A2V2DF49-F1
#
_cell.length_a   1.000
_cell.length_b   1.000
_cell.length_c   1.000
_cell.angle_alpha   90.00
_cell.angle_beta   90.00
_cell.angle_gamma   90.00
#
_symmetry.space_group_name_H-M   'P 1'
#
loop_
_entity.id
_entity.type
_entity.pdbx_description
1 polymer ?
#
loop_
_entity_poly.entity_id
_entity_poly.type
_entity_poly.pdbx_seq_one_letter_code
_entity_poly.pdbx_strand_id
1 'polypeptide(L)'
;MKITGMTPVVNIYRKTMQQARSTAEIPSQQKDMLEVSADAQSFAEVLQAVKSELQQPTSAERLDSIKERMQAGTYGMDEKNVAASILVDIEL
;
A
#
# COMPACT_ATOMS: atom_id res chain seq x y z
N MET A 1 58.56 -2.50 36.74
CA MET A 1 57.09 -2.46 36.98
C MET A 1 56.38 -3.02 35.77
N LYS A 2 55.59 -4.09 35.93
CA LYS A 2 54.56 -4.52 34.97
C LYS A 2 53.34 -4.93 35.80
N ILE A 3 52.25 -4.17 35.66
CA ILE A 3 51.00 -4.40 36.40
C ILE A 3 50.25 -5.52 35.67
N THR A 4 50.56 -6.77 36.01
CA THR A 4 49.92 -7.98 35.47
C THR A 4 48.57 -8.23 36.15
N GLY A 5 47.69 -7.23 36.20
CA GLY A 5 46.43 -7.28 36.95
C GLY A 5 45.17 -6.86 36.19
N MET A 6 45.29 -6.40 34.95
CA MET A 6 44.16 -5.80 34.21
C MET A 6 43.35 -6.79 33.34
N THR A 7 43.75 -8.05 33.24
CA THR A 7 43.09 -9.04 32.35
C THR A 7 41.79 -9.67 32.87
N PRO A 8 41.58 -9.97 34.17
CA PRO A 8 40.36 -10.67 34.60
C PRO A 8 39.12 -9.76 34.59
N VAL A 9 39.28 -8.48 34.91
CA VAL A 9 38.16 -7.51 35.00
C VAL A 9 37.56 -7.21 33.62
N VAL A 10 38.40 -7.10 32.58
CA VAL A 10 37.95 -6.85 31.20
C VAL A 10 37.11 -8.02 30.66
N ASN A 11 37.46 -9.26 31.04
CA ASN A 11 36.71 -10.44 30.63
C ASN A 11 35.33 -10.53 31.30
N ILE A 12 35.22 -10.13 32.57
CA ILE A 12 33.94 -10.08 33.29
C ILE A 12 33.04 -8.99 32.69
N TYR A 13 33.60 -7.83 32.38
CA TYR A 13 32.86 -6.74 31.74
C TYR A 13 32.34 -7.11 30.34
N ARG A 14 33.15 -7.83 29.54
CA ARG A 14 32.69 -8.32 28.22
C ARG A 14 31.56 -9.34 28.34
N LYS A 15 31.63 -10.28 29.28
CA LYS A 15 30.59 -11.30 29.49
C LYS A 15 29.27 -10.68 29.93
N THR A 16 29.32 -9.77 30.90
CA THR A 16 28.12 -9.07 31.40
C THR A 16 27.49 -8.18 30.33
N MET A 17 28.29 -7.48 29.53
CA MET A 17 27.82 -6.72 28.36
C MET A 17 27.17 -7.60 27.28
N GLN A 18 27.73 -8.77 26.99
CA GLN A 18 27.14 -9.71 26.04
C GLN A 18 25.81 -10.29 26.54
N GLN A 19 25.73 -10.66 27.82
CA GLN A 19 24.48 -11.12 28.43
C GLN A 19 23.39 -10.04 28.46
N ALA A 20 23.76 -8.78 28.71
CA ALA A 20 22.83 -7.66 28.68
C ALA A 20 22.30 -7.38 27.26
N ARG A 21 23.11 -7.62 26.22
CA ARG A 21 22.65 -7.51 24.81
C ARG A 21 21.73 -8.66 24.42
N SER A 22 22.01 -9.90 24.83
CA SER A 22 21.18 -11.05 24.48
C SER A 22 19.81 -11.05 25.18
N THR A 23 19.67 -10.36 26.31
CA THR A 23 18.38 -10.21 27.02
C THR A 23 17.53 -9.04 26.50
N ALA A 24 18.10 -8.15 25.69
CA ALA A 24 17.40 -7.04 25.05
C ALA A 24 16.82 -7.40 23.66
N GLU A 25 17.18 -8.57 23.10
CA GLU A 25 16.54 -9.14 21.91
C GLU A 25 15.20 -9.75 22.32
N ILE A 26 14.23 -8.88 22.58
CA ILE A 26 12.82 -9.25 22.67
C ILE A 26 12.47 -9.94 21.34
N PRO A 27 12.03 -11.20 21.33
CA PRO A 27 11.65 -11.86 20.09
C PRO A 27 10.59 -10.99 19.43
N SER A 28 10.83 -10.61 18.17
CA SER A 28 9.94 -9.74 17.41
C SER A 28 8.53 -10.27 17.55
N GLN A 29 7.61 -9.42 18.00
CA GLN A 29 6.21 -9.72 18.16
C GLN A 29 5.72 -10.55 16.98
N GLN A 30 5.43 -11.84 17.21
CA GLN A 30 4.61 -12.60 16.29
C GLN A 30 3.30 -11.81 16.19
N LYS A 31 3.05 -11.23 15.02
CA LYS A 31 1.74 -10.67 14.73
C LYS A 31 0.78 -11.85 14.70
N ASP A 32 -0.06 -11.94 15.72
CA ASP A 32 -1.22 -12.82 15.68
C ASP A 32 -2.08 -12.41 14.48
N MET A 33 -1.97 -13.17 13.39
CA MET A 33 -2.81 -13.01 12.22
C MET A 33 -4.05 -13.85 12.44
N LEU A 34 -5.19 -13.19 12.61
CA LEU A 34 -6.49 -13.84 12.58
C LEU A 34 -6.85 -14.11 11.11
N GLU A 35 -7.07 -15.37 10.76
CA GLU A 35 -7.64 -15.71 9.47
C GLU A 35 -9.10 -15.24 9.42
N VAL A 36 -9.38 -14.36 8.46
CA VAL A 36 -10.73 -13.88 8.18
C VAL A 36 -11.49 -15.01 7.49
N SER A 37 -12.71 -15.32 7.95
CA SER A 37 -13.54 -16.36 7.33
C SER A 37 -13.80 -16.05 5.85
N ALA A 38 -13.98 -17.09 5.03
CA ALA A 38 -14.27 -16.93 3.60
C ALA A 38 -15.51 -16.03 3.34
N ASP A 39 -16.51 -16.10 4.21
CA ASP A 39 -17.71 -15.26 4.15
C ASP A 39 -17.39 -13.77 4.36
N ALA A 40 -16.45 -13.45 5.25
CA ALA A 40 -16.04 -12.07 5.49
C ALA A 40 -15.14 -11.53 4.36
N GLN A 41 -14.34 -12.38 3.72
CA GLN A 41 -13.55 -12.01 2.54
C GLN A 41 -14.47 -11.70 1.35
N SER A 42 -15.40 -12.61 1.04
CA SER A 42 -16.37 -12.40 -0.05
C SER A 42 -17.26 -11.17 0.18
N PHE A 43 -17.70 -10.93 1.41
CA PHE A 43 -18.45 -9.72 1.75
C PHE A 43 -17.63 -8.45 1.50
N ALA A 44 -16.34 -8.43 1.85
CA ALA A 44 -15.46 -7.29 1.60
C ALA A 44 -15.28 -7.00 0.10
N GLU A 45 -15.14 -8.04 -0.72
CA GLU A 45 -15.05 -7.91 -2.18
C GLU A 45 -16.33 -7.31 -2.78
N VAL A 46 -17.50 -7.82 -2.39
CA VAL A 46 -18.80 -7.31 -2.86
C VAL A 46 -18.98 -5.85 -2.41
N LEU A 47 -18.66 -5.53 -1.17
CA LEU A 47 -18.77 -4.18 -0.64
C LEU A 47 -17.83 -3.22 -1.38
N GLN A 48 -16.63 -3.66 -1.73
CA GLN A 48 -15.68 -2.86 -2.51
C GLN A 48 -16.17 -2.64 -3.95
N ALA A 49 -16.78 -3.65 -4.58
CA ALA A 49 -17.37 -3.52 -5.91
C ALA A 49 -18.52 -2.51 -5.92
N VAL A 50 -19.47 -2.65 -4.98
CA VAL A 50 -20.62 -1.75 -4.85
C VAL A 50 -20.18 -0.32 -4.54
N LYS A 51 -19.19 -0.14 -3.66
CA LYS A 51 -18.63 1.18 -3.35
C LYS A 51 -17.98 1.82 -4.59
N SER A 52 -17.30 1.03 -5.42
CA SER A 52 -16.69 1.51 -6.66
C SER A 52 -17.75 1.90 -7.68
N GLU A 53 -18.86 1.18 -7.76
CA GLU A 53 -19.97 1.50 -8.65
C GLU A 53 -20.74 2.74 -8.20
N LEU A 54 -20.96 2.91 -6.89
CA LEU A 54 -21.57 4.10 -6.30
C LEU A 54 -20.69 5.36 -6.38
N GLN A 55 -19.37 5.18 -6.47
CA GLN A 55 -18.41 6.28 -6.63
C GLN A 55 -18.19 6.68 -8.09
N GLN A 56 -18.70 5.90 -9.03
CA GLN A 56 -18.64 6.29 -10.43
C GLN A 56 -19.66 7.40 -10.67
N PRO A 57 -19.24 8.55 -11.24
CA PRO A 57 -20.20 9.57 -11.63
C PRO A 57 -21.18 8.92 -12.62
N THR A 58 -22.46 9.17 -12.38
CA THR A 58 -23.53 8.76 -13.27
C THR A 58 -23.27 9.32 -14.67
N SER A 59 -23.85 8.70 -15.70
CA SER A 59 -23.71 9.20 -17.07
C SER A 59 -24.12 10.67 -17.21
N ALA A 60 -25.08 11.13 -16.41
CA ALA A 60 -25.48 12.54 -16.36
C ALA A 60 -24.36 13.44 -15.79
N GLU A 61 -23.81 13.10 -14.63
CA GLU A 61 -22.71 13.86 -14.00
C GLU A 61 -21.45 13.88 -14.87
N ARG A 62 -21.16 12.77 -15.58
CA ARG A 62 -20.08 12.73 -16.56
C ARG A 62 -20.30 13.72 -17.69
N LEU A 63 -21.50 13.75 -18.28
CA LEU A 63 -21.83 14.67 -19.36
C LEU A 63 -21.74 16.13 -18.92
N ASP A 64 -22.20 16.45 -17.72
CA ASP A 64 -22.13 17.80 -17.17
C ASP A 64 -20.67 18.23 -16.95
N SER A 65 -19.82 17.36 -16.40
CA SER A 65 -18.39 17.65 -16.23
C SER A 65 -17.66 17.86 -17.57
N ILE A 66 -18.04 17.12 -18.62
CA ILE A 66 -17.50 17.30 -19.97
C ILE A 66 -17.94 18.66 -20.53
N LYS A 67 -19.22 19.02 -20.35
CA LYS A 67 -19.78 20.32 -20.75
C LYS A 67 -19.05 21.48 -20.09
N GLU A 68 -18.80 21.40 -18.78
CA GLU A 68 -18.07 22.42 -18.04
C GLU A 68 -16.63 22.55 -18.55
N ARG A 69 -15.93 21.44 -18.76
CA ARG A 69 -14.56 21.46 -19.31
C ARG A 69 -14.50 22.02 -20.73
N MET A 70 -15.52 21.75 -21.55
CA MET A 70 -15.64 22.34 -22.88
C MET A 70 -15.86 23.85 -22.80
N GLN A 71 -16.74 24.32 -21.92
CA GLN A 71 -16.99 25.76 -21.70
C GLN A 71 -15.76 26.47 -21.15
N ALA A 72 -15.01 25.81 -20.27
CA ALA A 72 -13.75 26.30 -19.74
C ALA A 72 -12.60 26.26 -20.76
N GLY A 73 -12.80 25.68 -21.95
CA GLY A 73 -11.75 25.52 -22.96
C GLY A 73 -10.61 24.57 -22.56
N THR A 74 -10.80 23.76 -21.50
CA THR A 74 -9.80 22.81 -20.98
C THR A 74 -10.10 21.36 -21.36
N TYR A 75 -11.12 21.16 -22.19
CA TYR A 75 -11.42 19.86 -22.77
C TYR A 75 -10.48 19.58 -23.95
N GLY A 76 -9.41 18.85 -23.68
CA GLY A 76 -8.52 18.31 -24.71
C GLY A 76 -8.96 16.91 -25.13
N MET A 77 -9.24 16.72 -26.42
CA MET A 77 -9.28 15.39 -27.01
C MET A 77 -7.88 15.03 -27.51
N ASP A 78 -7.41 13.82 -27.19
CA ASP A 78 -6.21 13.26 -27.79
C ASP A 78 -6.56 12.64 -29.14
N GLU A 79 -5.93 13.11 -30.22
CA GLU A 79 -6.13 12.63 -31.58
C GLU A 79 -5.92 11.12 -31.71
N LYS A 80 -5.01 10.53 -30.92
CA LYS A 80 -4.75 9.09 -30.92
C LYS A 80 -5.93 8.30 -30.36
N ASN A 81 -6.59 8.83 -29.35
CA ASN A 81 -7.76 8.19 -28.75
C ASN A 81 -8.98 8.26 -29.68
N VAL A 82 -9.12 9.37 -30.42
CA VAL A 82 -10.18 9.53 -31.43
C VAL A 82 -9.94 8.59 -32.62
N ALA A 83 -8.70 8.51 -33.11
CA ALA A 83 -8.36 7.58 -34.19
C ALA A 83 -8.58 6.11 -33.77
N ALA A 84 -8.22 5.77 -32.53
CA ALA A 84 -8.44 4.44 -31.98
C ALA A 84 -9.94 4.09 -31.85
N SER A 85 -10.79 5.02 -31.41
CA SER A 85 -12.23 4.77 -31.32
C SER A 85 -12.88 4.56 -32.68
N ILE A 86 -12.46 5.33 -33.69
CA ILE A 86 -12.97 5.18 -35.06
C ILE A 86 -12.56 3.83 -35.66
N LEU A 87 -11.33 3.38 -35.42
CA LEU A 87 -10.85 2.07 -35.88
C LEU A 87 -11.63 0.91 -35.25
N VAL A 88 -11.90 0.99 -33.95
CA VAL A 88 -12.68 -0.04 -33.23
C VAL A 88 -14.13 -0.13 -33.75
N ASP A 89 -14.74 1.01 -34.10
CA ASP A 89 -16.12 1.03 -34.62
C ASP A 89 -16.23 0.57 -36.10
N ILE A 90 -15.12 0.53 -36.85
CA ILE A 90 -15.09 0.04 -38.24
C ILE A 90 -14.87 -1.48 -38.30
N GLU A 91 -14.31 -2.09 -37.26
CA GLU A 91 -14.04 -3.54 -37.19
C GLU A 91 -15.22 -4.37 -36.64
N LEU A 92 -16.36 -3.74 -36.33
CA LEU A 92 -17.63 -4.37 -35.93
C LEU A 92 -18.69 -4.29 -37.06
#